data_AF-A0A067NM64-F1
#
_entry.id   AF-A0A067NM64-F1
#
_cell.length_a   1.000
_cell.length_b   1.000
_cell.length_c   1.000
_cell.angle_alpha   90.00
_cell.angle_beta   90.00
_cell.angle_gamma   90.00
#
_symmetry.space_group_name_H-M   'P 1'
#
loop_
_entity.id
_entity.type
_entity.pdbx_description
1 polymer ?
#
loop_
_entity_poly.entity_id
_entity_poly.type
_entity_poly.pdbx_seq_one_letter_code
_entity_poly.pdbx_strand_id
1 'polypeptide(L)'
;VVQSAVSQPMKLPSEEEALHATYVLADFGCALPSKRHAHCNITPVLLRAPEVLLGGEWDTPADIWSFGCLAYELITNEVLFQYRTYDDFGLTETENLLYQMMFHACEEFEPTQLSICPLAGEYFNSNCRCGLFDRELKKEPTLGRWPIQELIAEHKILSDEECFAAGAFVQRCLRLNPEDRATAKDLLEDKWIRG
;
A
#
# COMPACT_ATOMS: atom_id res chain seq x y z
N VAL A 1 15.33 38.61 22.13
CA VAL A 1 15.81 38.21 20.79
C VAL A 1 15.34 36.79 20.57
N VAL A 2 14.32 36.59 19.73
CA VAL A 2 13.85 35.25 19.38
C VAL A 2 14.80 34.74 18.30
N GLN A 3 15.68 33.79 18.65
CA GLN A 3 16.49 33.09 17.65
C GLN A 3 15.58 32.07 16.97
N SER A 4 15.24 32.33 15.71
CA SER A 4 14.65 31.32 14.84
C SER A 4 15.71 30.24 14.58
N ALA A 5 15.42 29.00 14.96
CA ALA A 5 16.24 27.87 14.56
C ALA A 5 16.14 27.71 13.04
N VAL A 6 17.27 27.80 12.34
CA VAL A 6 17.35 27.52 10.90
C VAL A 6 17.53 26.02 10.76
N SER A 7 16.55 25.32 10.16
CA SER A 7 16.69 23.91 9.80
C SER A 7 17.85 23.77 8.82
N GLN A 8 18.92 23.10 9.24
CA GLN A 8 19.99 22.70 8.31
C GLN A 8 19.60 21.39 7.62
N PRO A 9 20.00 21.19 6.35
CA PRO A 9 19.82 19.91 5.68
C PRO A 9 20.50 18.81 6.50
N MET A 10 19.80 17.70 6.73
CA MET A 10 20.40 16.56 7.39
C MET A 10 21.52 16.01 6.50
N LYS A 11 22.71 15.84 7.05
CA LYS A 11 23.81 15.18 6.33
C LYS A 11 23.39 13.72 6.11
N LEU A 12 23.34 13.29 4.85
CA LEU A 12 23.04 11.90 4.52
C LEU A 12 24.14 10.99 5.12
N PRO A 13 23.77 9.88 5.77
CA PRO A 13 24.73 8.91 6.26
C PRO A 13 25.47 8.27 5.09
N SER A 14 26.71 7.85 5.33
CA SER A 14 27.37 6.87 4.47
C SER A 14 26.65 5.53 4.51
N GLU A 15 26.91 4.65 3.54
CA GLU A 15 26.34 3.30 3.53
C GLU A 15 26.66 2.51 4.80
N GLU A 16 27.91 2.57 5.27
CA GLU A 16 28.32 1.91 6.50
C GLU A 16 27.59 2.47 7.72
N GLU A 17 27.42 3.79 7.81
CA GLU A 17 26.62 4.41 8.87
C GLU A 17 25.15 4.00 8.79
N ALA A 18 24.59 3.93 7.58
CA ALA A 18 23.19 3.56 7.35
C ALA A 18 22.90 2.09 7.73
N LEU A 19 23.84 1.18 7.45
CA LEU A 19 23.71 -0.25 7.77
C LEU A 19 23.80 -0.56 9.27
N HIS A 20 24.48 0.30 10.04
CA HIS A 20 24.64 0.14 11.49
C HIS A 20 23.77 1.10 12.31
N ALA A 21 22.97 1.94 11.64
CA ALA A 21 22.09 2.88 12.30
C ALA A 21 20.90 2.17 12.95
N THR A 22 20.38 2.79 14.01
CA THR A 22 19.07 2.44 14.58
C THR A 22 18.04 3.41 14.04
N TYR A 23 17.06 2.89 13.31
CA TYR A 23 15.92 3.65 12.81
C TYR A 23 14.76 3.57 13.79
N VAL A 24 14.10 4.70 14.02
CA VAL A 24 12.95 4.81 14.91
C VAL A 24 11.81 5.52 14.22
N LEU A 25 10.59 5.06 14.46
CA LEU A 25 9.39 5.79 14.04
C LEU A 25 9.28 7.08 14.85
N ALA A 26 9.00 8.16 14.14
CA ALA A 26 8.81 9.49 14.70
C ALA A 26 7.52 10.10 14.17
N ASP A 27 7.17 11.27 14.71
CA ASP A 27 5.97 12.04 14.35
C ASP A 27 4.64 11.28 14.50
N PHE A 28 4.20 11.15 15.76
CA PHE A 28 2.92 10.55 16.12
C PHE A 28 1.75 11.56 16.10
N GLY A 29 1.89 12.71 15.41
CA GLY A 29 0.87 13.77 15.40
C GLY A 29 -0.48 13.32 14.84
N CYS A 30 -0.49 12.32 13.96
CA CYS A 30 -1.68 11.72 13.36
C CYS A 30 -1.99 10.31 13.90
N ALA A 31 -1.25 9.83 14.91
CA ALA A 31 -1.47 8.50 15.47
C ALA A 31 -2.77 8.44 16.27
N LEU A 32 -3.51 7.34 16.12
CA LEU A 32 -4.79 7.12 16.79
C LEU A 32 -4.79 5.78 17.53
N PRO A 33 -5.41 5.69 18.72
CA PRO A 33 -5.60 4.41 19.39
C PRO A 33 -6.48 3.48 18.53
N SER A 34 -6.11 2.19 18.48
CA SER A 34 -6.93 1.14 17.86
C SER A 34 -8.38 1.17 18.39
N LYS A 35 -9.33 0.83 17.52
CA LYS A 35 -10.79 0.83 17.76
C LYS A 35 -11.41 2.19 18.11
N ARG A 36 -10.63 3.27 18.05
CA ARG A 36 -11.10 4.64 18.26
C ARG A 36 -10.94 5.44 16.97
N HIS A 37 -11.63 4.99 15.93
CA HIS A 37 -11.58 5.59 14.61
C HIS A 37 -12.56 6.77 14.58
N ALA A 38 -12.03 7.98 14.40
CA ALA A 38 -12.83 9.02 13.77
C ALA A 38 -12.93 8.68 12.28
N HIS A 39 -14.01 9.06 11.60
CA HIS A 39 -14.07 9.02 10.14
C HIS A 39 -13.10 10.07 9.57
N CYS A 40 -11.81 9.76 9.59
CA CYS A 40 -10.75 10.63 9.15
C CYS A 40 -9.95 9.95 8.03
N ASN A 41 -9.59 10.75 7.02
CA ASN A 41 -8.63 10.33 6.02
C ASN A 41 -7.27 10.23 6.71
N ILE A 42 -6.82 9.00 6.93
CA ILE A 42 -5.47 8.70 7.43
C ILE A 42 -4.53 8.46 6.25
N THR A 43 -3.24 8.65 6.52
CA THR A 43 -2.13 8.33 5.61
C THR A 43 -2.13 9.16 4.30
N PRO A 44 -0.96 9.52 3.73
CA PRO A 44 -0.89 10.08 2.38
C PRO A 44 -1.54 9.16 1.35
N VAL A 45 -2.18 9.72 0.31
CA VAL A 45 -3.00 8.98 -0.66
C VAL A 45 -2.25 7.80 -1.30
N LEU A 46 -0.97 7.97 -1.65
CA LEU A 46 -0.16 6.94 -2.33
C LEU A 46 0.23 5.75 -1.42
N LEU A 47 0.17 5.93 -0.10
CA LEU A 47 0.45 4.89 0.89
C LEU A 47 -0.82 4.36 1.56
N ARG A 48 -1.99 4.86 1.14
CA ARG A 48 -3.27 4.60 1.80
C ARG A 48 -3.78 3.21 1.44
N ALA A 49 -4.22 2.49 2.46
CA ALA A 49 -4.79 1.16 2.31
C ALA A 49 -6.15 1.19 1.57
N PRO A 50 -6.51 0.14 0.82
CA PRO A 50 -7.73 0.10 0.01
C PRO A 50 -9.01 0.28 0.83
N GLU A 51 -9.11 -0.31 2.03
CA GLU A 51 -10.26 -0.14 2.92
C GLU A 51 -10.47 1.32 3.31
N VAL A 52 -9.38 2.09 3.47
CA VAL A 52 -9.46 3.53 3.78
C VAL A 52 -9.89 4.33 2.55
N LEU A 53 -9.39 3.98 1.35
CA LEU A 53 -9.84 4.59 0.08
C LEU A 53 -11.33 4.34 -0.17
N LEU A 54 -11.82 3.16 0.20
CA LEU A 54 -13.22 2.76 0.05
C LEU A 54 -14.11 3.22 1.23
N GLY A 55 -13.55 3.96 2.19
CA GLY A 55 -14.25 4.53 3.34
C GLY A 55 -14.68 3.51 4.41
N GLY A 56 -14.18 2.28 4.33
CA GLY A 56 -14.42 1.23 5.30
C GLY A 56 -13.74 1.48 6.65
N GLU A 57 -14.03 0.62 7.62
CA GLU A 57 -13.29 0.60 8.88
C GLU A 57 -11.84 0.15 8.64
N TRP A 58 -10.93 0.72 9.41
CA TRP A 58 -9.50 0.45 9.33
C TRP A 58 -8.93 0.34 10.73
N ASP A 59 -7.84 -0.42 10.89
CA ASP A 59 -7.10 -0.55 12.15
C ASP A 59 -5.62 -0.81 11.82
N THR A 60 -4.87 -1.47 12.70
CA THR A 60 -3.45 -1.80 12.52
C THR A 60 -3.06 -2.40 11.16
N PRO A 61 -3.88 -3.19 10.42
CA PRO A 61 -3.51 -3.66 9.10
C PRO A 61 -3.31 -2.56 8.05
N ALA A 62 -3.85 -1.36 8.27
CA ALA A 62 -3.61 -0.20 7.40
C ALA A 62 -2.14 0.26 7.48
N ASP A 63 -1.52 0.22 8.66
CA ASP A 63 -0.09 0.52 8.83
C ASP A 63 0.79 -0.51 8.12
N ILE A 64 0.37 -1.79 8.13
CA ILE A 64 1.06 -2.87 7.40
C ILE A 64 1.04 -2.61 5.90
N TRP A 65 -0.09 -2.16 5.35
CA TRP A 65 -0.17 -1.80 3.94
C TRP A 65 0.79 -0.66 3.61
N SER A 66 0.77 0.42 4.40
CA SER A 66 1.68 1.56 4.21
C SER A 66 3.15 1.14 4.32
N PHE A 67 3.48 0.25 5.25
CA PHE A 67 4.80 -0.35 5.36
C PHE A 67 5.18 -1.16 4.12
N GLY A 68 4.26 -1.93 3.55
CA GLY A 68 4.49 -2.66 2.29
C GLY A 68 4.82 -1.73 1.12
N CYS A 69 4.08 -0.62 0.97
CA CYS A 69 4.39 0.40 -0.03
C CYS A 69 5.79 1.01 0.19
N LEU A 70 6.13 1.35 1.43
CA LEU A 70 7.44 1.90 1.78
C LEU A 70 8.57 0.89 1.60
N ALA A 71 8.35 -0.40 1.89
CA ALA A 71 9.34 -1.45 1.68
C ALA A 71 9.67 -1.57 0.19
N TYR A 72 8.64 -1.56 -0.68
CA TYR A 72 8.86 -1.48 -2.13
C TYR A 72 9.67 -0.23 -2.50
N GLU A 73 9.25 0.95 -2.02
CA GLU A 73 9.92 2.22 -2.34
C GLU A 73 11.37 2.26 -1.86
N LEU A 74 11.69 1.69 -0.70
CA LEU A 74 13.07 1.60 -0.21
C LEU A 74 13.93 0.65 -1.05
N ILE A 75 13.34 -0.40 -1.61
CA ILE A 75 14.04 -1.33 -2.51
C ILE A 75 14.30 -0.63 -3.85
N THR A 76 13.28 -0.05 -4.47
CA THR A 76 13.31 0.42 -5.86
C THR A 76 13.61 1.90 -6.03
N ASN A 77 13.53 2.68 -4.95
CA ASN A 77 13.53 4.14 -4.96
C ASN A 77 12.38 4.75 -5.79
N GLU A 78 11.28 4.00 -6.00
CA GLU A 78 10.07 4.47 -6.68
C GLU A 78 8.81 4.16 -5.87
N VAL A 79 7.81 5.04 -5.95
CA VAL A 79 6.52 4.83 -5.30
C VAL A 79 5.74 3.72 -6.02
N LEU A 80 5.24 2.74 -5.25
CA LEU A 80 4.53 1.58 -5.79
C LEU A 80 3.23 1.95 -6.52
N PHE A 81 2.33 2.66 -5.84
CA PHE A 81 1.05 3.09 -6.39
C PHE A 81 1.11 4.58 -6.68
N GLN A 82 0.99 4.95 -7.95
CA GLN A 82 1.11 6.33 -8.39
C GLN A 82 -0.01 6.66 -9.35
N TYR A 83 -0.61 7.84 -9.21
CA TYR A 83 -1.58 8.29 -10.19
C TYR A 83 -0.89 8.48 -11.55
N ARG A 84 -1.22 7.62 -12.52
CA ARG A 84 -0.75 7.78 -13.89
C ARG A 84 -1.90 8.32 -14.73
N THR A 85 -1.73 9.52 -15.27
CA THR A 85 -2.69 10.25 -16.13
C THR A 85 -2.80 9.64 -17.52
N TYR A 86 -2.77 8.32 -17.67
CA TYR A 86 -3.04 7.71 -18.98
C TYR A 86 -4.51 7.99 -19.33
N ASP A 87 -4.72 9.03 -20.14
CA ASP A 87 -6.02 9.58 -20.53
C ASP A 87 -6.92 8.56 -21.22
N ASP A 88 -6.37 7.43 -21.67
CA ASP A 88 -7.07 6.39 -22.43
C ASP A 88 -8.32 5.84 -21.71
N PHE A 89 -8.33 5.84 -20.37
CA PHE A 89 -9.44 5.30 -19.57
C PHE A 89 -10.17 6.33 -18.72
N GLY A 90 -9.67 7.58 -18.65
CA GLY A 90 -10.28 8.65 -17.86
C GLY A 90 -10.52 8.27 -16.38
N LEU A 91 -9.61 7.52 -15.77
CA LEU A 91 -9.69 7.12 -14.38
C LEU A 91 -9.41 8.31 -13.46
N THR A 92 -10.21 8.47 -12.42
CA THR A 92 -9.88 9.32 -11.28
C THR A 92 -8.66 8.76 -10.54
N GLU A 93 -8.06 9.57 -9.66
CA GLU A 93 -6.93 9.13 -8.82
C GLU A 93 -7.26 7.85 -8.05
N THR A 94 -8.43 7.78 -7.41
CA THR A 94 -8.83 6.60 -6.63
C THR A 94 -9.10 5.38 -7.51
N GLU A 95 -9.78 5.54 -8.65
CA GLU A 95 -9.98 4.43 -9.60
C GLU A 95 -8.65 3.87 -10.11
N ASN A 96 -7.69 4.75 -10.42
CA ASN A 96 -6.37 4.37 -10.89
C ASN A 96 -5.55 3.64 -9.82
N LEU A 97 -5.63 4.08 -8.56
CA LEU A 97 -4.98 3.41 -7.44
C LEU A 97 -5.61 2.04 -7.16
N LEU A 98 -6.94 1.94 -7.03
CA LEU A 98 -7.64 0.68 -6.81
C LEU A 98 -7.32 -0.35 -7.90
N TYR A 99 -7.25 0.12 -9.14
CA TYR A 99 -6.83 -0.70 -10.26
C TYR A 99 -5.41 -1.26 -10.09
N GLN A 100 -4.42 -0.40 -9.81
CA GLN A 100 -3.04 -0.84 -9.59
C GLN A 100 -2.92 -1.79 -8.40
N MET A 101 -3.70 -1.57 -7.35
CA MET A 101 -3.74 -2.44 -6.18
C MET A 101 -4.18 -3.86 -6.56
N MET A 102 -5.29 -4.01 -7.29
CA MET A 102 -5.75 -5.32 -7.78
C MET A 102 -4.73 -5.96 -8.72
N PHE A 103 -4.17 -5.17 -9.63
CA PHE A 103 -3.24 -5.61 -10.66
C PHE A 103 -1.90 -6.14 -10.09
N HIS A 104 -1.32 -5.43 -9.12
CA HIS A 104 -0.03 -5.77 -8.51
C HIS A 104 -0.16 -6.76 -7.35
N ALA A 105 -1.20 -6.62 -6.51
CA ALA A 105 -1.49 -7.63 -5.49
C ALA A 105 -1.97 -8.95 -6.09
N CYS A 106 -2.34 -8.97 -7.38
CA CYS A 106 -2.87 -10.14 -8.08
C CYS A 106 -4.11 -10.73 -7.40
N GLU A 107 -4.93 -9.85 -6.82
CA GLU A 107 -6.11 -10.15 -6.01
C GLU A 107 -7.33 -9.39 -6.52
N GLU A 108 -8.50 -9.90 -6.16
CA GLU A 108 -9.79 -9.25 -6.40
C GLU A 108 -10.42 -8.91 -5.05
N PHE A 109 -11.19 -7.83 -5.01
CA PHE A 109 -11.98 -7.52 -3.83
C PHE A 109 -13.14 -8.50 -3.70
N GLU A 110 -13.28 -9.09 -2.51
CA GLU A 110 -14.43 -9.95 -2.24
C GLU A 110 -15.71 -9.13 -2.06
N PRO A 111 -16.88 -9.59 -2.55
CA PRO A 111 -18.13 -8.85 -2.40
C PRO A 111 -18.49 -8.54 -0.95
N THR A 112 -18.11 -9.40 0.00
CA THR A 112 -18.28 -9.17 1.43
C THR A 112 -17.47 -7.98 1.93
N GLN A 113 -16.22 -7.84 1.47
CA GLN A 113 -15.36 -6.70 1.77
C GLN A 113 -15.94 -5.40 1.19
N LEU A 114 -16.41 -5.44 -0.06
CA LEU A 114 -17.01 -4.27 -0.71
C LEU A 114 -18.32 -3.85 -0.03
N SER A 115 -19.11 -4.81 0.46
CA SER A 115 -20.43 -4.54 1.07
C SER A 115 -20.37 -3.70 2.34
N ILE A 116 -19.24 -3.72 3.05
CA ILE A 116 -19.03 -2.95 4.29
C ILE A 116 -18.33 -1.60 4.04
N CYS A 117 -17.95 -1.31 2.78
CA CYS A 117 -17.25 -0.10 2.39
C CYS A 117 -18.23 0.92 1.79
N PRO A 118 -18.48 2.08 2.45
CA PRO A 118 -19.44 3.08 2.00
C PRO A 118 -19.22 3.64 0.59
N LEU A 119 -17.95 3.73 0.15
CA LEU A 119 -17.59 4.29 -1.17
C LEU A 119 -17.42 3.21 -2.25
N ALA A 120 -17.56 1.91 -1.92
CA ALA A 120 -17.40 0.84 -2.90
C ALA A 120 -18.35 0.99 -4.11
N GLY A 121 -19.58 1.45 -3.86
CA GLY A 121 -20.56 1.71 -4.90
C GLY A 121 -20.22 2.85 -5.84
N GLU A 122 -19.19 3.66 -5.57
CA GLU A 122 -18.66 4.64 -6.52
C GLU A 122 -17.81 3.98 -7.59
N TYR A 123 -17.04 2.95 -7.23
CA TYR A 123 -15.96 2.38 -8.05
C TYR A 123 -16.26 0.99 -8.63
N PHE A 124 -17.05 0.17 -7.94
CA PHE A 124 -17.34 -1.21 -8.34
C PHE A 124 -18.73 -1.36 -8.95
N ASN A 125 -18.87 -2.29 -9.90
CA ASN A 125 -20.16 -2.68 -10.43
C ASN A 125 -21.01 -3.35 -9.33
N SER A 126 -22.32 -3.25 -9.42
CA SER A 126 -23.24 -3.94 -8.51
C SER A 126 -24.16 -4.85 -9.29
N ASN A 127 -24.29 -6.10 -8.84
CA ASN A 127 -25.23 -7.03 -9.42
C ASN A 127 -26.61 -6.81 -8.80
N CYS A 128 -27.44 -6.03 -9.50
CA CYS A 128 -28.80 -5.70 -9.08
C CYS A 128 -29.69 -6.92 -8.81
N ARG A 129 -29.34 -8.14 -9.30
CA ARG A 129 -30.17 -9.34 -9.11
C ARG A 129 -29.96 -10.02 -7.76
N CYS A 130 -28.75 -9.96 -7.19
CA CYS A 130 -28.44 -10.55 -5.89
C CYS A 130 -28.16 -9.52 -4.79
N GLY A 131 -28.07 -8.23 -5.15
CA GLY A 131 -27.78 -7.15 -4.19
C GLY A 131 -26.32 -7.14 -3.71
N LEU A 132 -25.43 -7.88 -4.38
CA LEU A 132 -24.01 -7.95 -4.08
C LEU A 132 -23.19 -7.12 -5.08
N PHE A 133 -22.03 -6.63 -4.66
CA PHE A 133 -21.05 -6.04 -5.56
C PHE A 133 -20.47 -7.10 -6.50
N ASP A 134 -20.20 -6.69 -7.74
CA ASP A 134 -19.31 -7.44 -8.62
C ASP A 134 -17.86 -7.17 -8.21
N ARG A 135 -16.96 -8.06 -8.63
CA ARG A 135 -15.51 -7.92 -8.41
C ARG A 135 -14.87 -6.93 -9.39
N GLU A 136 -15.60 -6.61 -10.46
CA GLU A 136 -15.17 -5.73 -11.53
C GLU A 136 -15.38 -4.25 -11.16
N LEU A 137 -14.35 -3.45 -11.43
CA LEU A 137 -14.45 -2.00 -11.42
C LEU A 137 -15.42 -1.53 -12.51
N LYS A 138 -16.14 -0.44 -12.27
CA LYS A 138 -17.02 0.18 -13.29
C LYS A 138 -16.27 0.60 -14.54
N LYS A 139 -15.03 1.06 -14.36
CA LYS A 139 -14.09 1.35 -15.45
C LYS A 139 -13.03 0.27 -15.41
N GLU A 140 -12.96 -0.53 -16.47
CA GLU A 140 -12.06 -1.67 -16.55
C GLU A 140 -11.04 -1.45 -17.68
N PRO A 141 -9.81 -1.04 -17.36
CA PRO A 141 -8.73 -1.17 -18.31
C PRO A 141 -8.33 -2.65 -18.41
N THR A 142 -8.35 -3.20 -19.63
CA THR A 142 -7.82 -4.55 -19.91
C THR A 142 -6.31 -4.55 -19.73
N LEU A 143 -5.83 -4.83 -18.52
CA LEU A 143 -4.46 -5.30 -18.31
C LEU A 143 -4.53 -6.56 -17.45
N GLY A 144 -3.56 -7.46 -17.67
CA GLY A 144 -3.48 -8.78 -17.03
C GLY A 144 -3.14 -8.72 -15.53
N ARG A 145 -2.08 -9.39 -15.12
CA ARG A 145 -1.56 -9.31 -13.75
C ARG A 145 -0.06 -9.06 -13.84
N TRP A 146 0.47 -8.23 -12.94
CA TRP A 146 1.92 -7.99 -12.87
C TRP A 146 2.36 -8.02 -11.40
N PRO A 147 2.73 -9.20 -10.91
CA PRO A 147 3.10 -9.39 -9.52
C PRO A 147 4.23 -8.46 -9.06
N ILE A 148 4.24 -8.15 -7.76
CA ILE A 148 5.21 -7.21 -7.17
C ILE A 148 6.67 -7.63 -7.44
N GLN A 149 6.99 -8.93 -7.44
CA GLN A 149 8.35 -9.39 -7.72
C GLN A 149 8.81 -9.04 -9.14
N GLU A 150 7.93 -9.07 -10.14
CA GLU A 150 8.25 -8.67 -11.52
C GLU A 150 8.50 -7.17 -11.58
N LEU A 151 7.69 -6.40 -10.84
CA LEU A 151 7.85 -4.96 -10.75
C LEU A 151 9.17 -4.55 -10.07
N ILE A 152 9.62 -5.31 -9.06
CA ILE A 152 10.96 -5.10 -8.45
C ILE A 152 12.07 -5.48 -9.45
N ALA A 153 11.91 -6.59 -10.18
CA ALA A 153 12.91 -7.07 -11.13
C ALA A 153 13.16 -6.10 -12.30
N GLU A 154 12.17 -5.31 -12.70
CA GLU A 154 12.31 -4.27 -13.73
C GLU A 154 13.42 -3.25 -13.42
N HIS A 155 13.67 -2.97 -12.15
CA HIS A 155 14.69 -2.03 -11.69
C HIS A 155 16.12 -2.57 -11.81
N LYS A 156 16.28 -3.90 -11.95
CA LYS A 156 17.59 -4.58 -12.12
C LYS A 156 18.62 -4.24 -11.03
N ILE A 157 18.12 -4.06 -9.81
CA ILE A 157 18.88 -3.71 -8.61
C ILE A 157 19.25 -4.93 -7.76
N LEU A 158 18.45 -5.99 -7.84
CA LEU A 158 18.58 -7.23 -7.06
C LEU A 158 18.69 -8.43 -8.02
N SER A 159 19.20 -9.55 -7.52
CA SER A 159 19.15 -10.83 -8.26
C SER A 159 17.71 -11.34 -8.37
N ASP A 160 17.42 -12.24 -9.32
CA ASP A 160 16.08 -12.81 -9.49
C ASP A 160 15.57 -13.51 -8.21
N GLU A 161 16.46 -14.18 -7.49
CA GLU A 161 16.15 -14.84 -6.22
C GLU A 161 15.77 -13.83 -5.13
N GLU A 162 16.52 -12.74 -5.01
CA GLU A 162 16.23 -11.65 -4.08
C GLU A 162 14.95 -10.88 -4.46
N CYS A 163 14.70 -10.67 -5.76
CA CYS A 163 13.45 -10.07 -6.24
C CYS A 163 12.25 -10.92 -5.84
N PHE A 164 12.35 -12.24 -6.00
CA PHE A 164 11.30 -13.16 -5.58
C PHE A 164 11.10 -13.14 -4.05
N ALA A 165 12.17 -13.18 -3.27
CA ALA A 165 12.09 -13.15 -1.81
C ALA A 165 11.51 -11.83 -1.28
N ALA A 166 12.01 -10.70 -1.80
CA ALA A 166 11.52 -9.37 -1.45
C ALA A 166 10.07 -9.16 -1.89
N GLY A 167 9.73 -9.55 -3.12
CA GLY A 167 8.36 -9.47 -3.63
C GLY A 167 7.38 -10.31 -2.83
N ALA A 168 7.78 -11.53 -2.41
CA ALA A 168 6.97 -12.37 -1.53
C ALA A 168 6.75 -11.72 -0.16
N PHE A 169 7.77 -11.08 0.41
CA PHE A 169 7.65 -10.32 1.67
C PHE A 169 6.68 -9.14 1.53
N VAL A 170 6.84 -8.31 0.49
CA VAL A 170 5.97 -7.15 0.24
C VAL A 170 4.53 -7.59 -0.03
N GLN A 171 4.31 -8.69 -0.77
CA GLN A 171 2.99 -9.24 -1.04
C GLN A 171 2.22 -9.63 0.23
N ARG A 172 2.91 -10.07 1.29
CA ARG A 172 2.28 -10.36 2.59
C ARG A 172 1.72 -9.10 3.27
N CYS A 173 2.27 -7.93 2.94
CA CYS A 173 1.80 -6.63 3.43
C CYS A 173 0.62 -6.11 2.59
N LEU A 174 0.60 -6.41 1.28
CA LEU A 174 -0.30 -5.79 0.30
C LEU A 174 -1.50 -6.67 -0.08
N ARG A 175 -2.04 -7.41 0.89
CA ARG A 175 -3.31 -8.14 0.72
C ARG A 175 -4.47 -7.16 0.67
N LEU A 176 -5.42 -7.34 -0.26
CA LEU A 176 -6.55 -6.42 -0.41
C LEU A 176 -7.48 -6.49 0.80
N ASN A 177 -7.77 -7.69 1.28
CA ASN A 177 -8.50 -7.88 2.54
C ASN A 177 -7.56 -7.64 3.74
N PRO A 178 -7.87 -6.69 4.64
CA PRO A 178 -7.06 -6.41 5.82
C PRO A 178 -6.81 -7.62 6.71
N GLU A 179 -7.75 -8.56 6.79
CA GLU A 179 -7.64 -9.76 7.64
C GLU A 179 -6.60 -10.77 7.13
N ASP A 180 -6.28 -10.73 5.83
CA ASP A 180 -5.30 -11.63 5.22
C ASP A 180 -3.87 -11.08 5.32
N ARG A 181 -3.69 -9.81 5.72
CA ARG A 181 -2.37 -9.18 5.85
C ARG A 181 -1.60 -9.79 7.01
N ALA A 182 -0.31 -10.00 6.81
CA ALA A 182 0.59 -10.40 7.90
C ALA A 182 0.62 -9.34 9.00
N THR A 183 0.70 -9.75 10.26
CA THR A 183 0.92 -8.79 11.35
C THR A 183 2.39 -8.34 11.38
N ALA A 184 2.68 -7.22 12.04
CA ALA A 184 4.06 -6.77 12.24
C ALA A 184 4.92 -7.85 12.91
N LYS A 185 4.33 -8.65 13.81
CA LYS A 185 5.00 -9.79 14.44
C LYS A 185 5.35 -10.87 13.41
N ASP A 186 4.41 -11.24 12.54
CA ASP A 186 4.65 -12.26 11.52
C ASP A 186 5.74 -11.82 10.53
N LEU A 187 5.77 -10.53 10.17
CA LEU A 187 6.78 -9.95 9.28
C LEU A 187 8.18 -9.95 9.90
N LEU A 188 8.29 -9.71 11.21
CA LEU A 188 9.58 -9.82 11.94
C LEU A 188 10.13 -11.25 11.99
N GLU A 189 9.27 -12.25 11.82
CA GLU A 189 9.66 -13.66 11.75
C GLU A 189 9.94 -14.12 10.31
N ASP A 190 9.72 -13.26 9.32
CA ASP A 190 9.94 -13.59 7.92
C ASP A 190 11.44 -13.86 7.63
N LYS A 191 11.69 -14.84 6.76
CA LYS A 191 13.04 -15.26 6.40
C LYS A 191 13.81 -14.13 5.72
N TRP A 192 13.14 -13.33 4.90
CA TRP A 192 13.78 -12.22 4.20
C TRP A 192 14.35 -11.18 5.16
N ILE A 193 13.66 -10.92 6.29
CA ILE A 193 14.14 -10.01 7.34
C ILE A 193 15.24 -10.65 8.19
N ARG A 194 15.22 -11.97 8.38
CA ARG A 194 16.16 -12.68 9.26
C ARG A 194 17.49 -13.05 8.60
N GLY A 195 17.56 -13.06 7.28
CA GLY A 195 18.73 -13.55 6.52
C GLY A 195 18.74 -15.07 6.42
#